data_AF-A0A7Y6ZL16-F1
#
_entry.id   AF-A0A7Y6ZL16-F1
#
_cell.length_a   1.000
_cell.length_b   1.000
_cell.length_c   1.000
_cell.angle_alpha   90.00
_cell.angle_beta   90.00
_cell.angle_gamma   90.00
#
_symmetry.space_group_name_H-M   'P 1'
#
loop_
_entity.id
_entity.type
_entity.pdbx_description
1 polymer ?
#
loop_
_entity_poly.entity_id
_entity_poly.type
_entity_poly.pdbx_seq_one_letter_code
_entity_poly.pdbx_strand_id
1 'polypeptide(L)' 'MEKKKNISWNVIRTMLFLIIGLMNTVFVKPEDVGTWKNYLGYGLLILALVDAFFLIRSKARITKGE' A
#
# COMPACT_ATOMS: atom_id res chain seq x y z
N MET A 1 5.25 18.52 -25.38
CA MET A 1 4.77 17.15 -25.16
C MET A 1 5.06 16.78 -23.72
N GLU A 2 4.04 16.77 -22.86
CA GLU A 2 4.21 16.36 -21.46
C GLU A 2 4.62 14.87 -21.43
N LYS A 3 5.76 14.56 -20.82
CA LYS A 3 6.15 13.18 -20.55
C LYS A 3 5.12 12.58 -19.59
N LYS A 4 4.19 11.80 -20.12
CA LYS A 4 3.25 11.01 -19.30
C LYS A 4 4.08 10.09 -18.40
N LYS A 5 4.20 10.47 -17.13
CA LYS A 5 4.93 9.69 -16.13
C LYS A 5 4.07 8.45 -15.86
N ASN A 6 4.39 7.34 -16.53
CA ASN A 6 3.69 6.07 -16.32
C ASN A 6 3.96 5.62 -14.88
N ILE A 7 2.99 5.85 -14.01
CA ILE A 7 3.04 5.34 -12.63
C ILE A 7 3.05 3.81 -12.74
N SER A 8 4.05 3.18 -12.11
CA SER A 8 4.13 1.72 -12.10
C SER A 8 2.91 1.13 -11.40
N TRP A 9 2.33 0.08 -11.99
CA TRP A 9 1.19 -0.65 -11.42
C TRP A 9 1.42 -1.06 -9.96
N ASN A 10 2.66 -1.42 -9.61
CA ASN A 10 3.03 -1.78 -8.25
C ASN A 10 2.80 -0.63 -7.27
N VAL A 11 3.09 0.62 -7.67
CA VAL A 11 2.87 1.81 -6.85
C VAL A 11 1.38 2.06 -6.63
N ILE A 12 0.57 1.91 -7.68
CA ILE A 12 -0.89 2.04 -7.61
C ILE A 12 -1.47 0.97 -6.67
N ARG A 13 -1.02 -0.28 -6.81
CA ARG A 13 -1.45 -1.40 -5.96
C ARG A 13 -1.10 -1.16 -4.49
N THR A 14 0.13 -0.71 -4.19
CA THR A 14 0.53 -0.39 -2.81
C THR A 14 -0.32 0.75 -2.23
N MET A 15 -0.61 1.80 -3.02
CA MET A 15 -1.52 2.88 -2.59
C MET A 15 -2.94 2.36 -2.30
N LEU A 16 -3.46 1.47 -3.14
CA LEU A 16 -4.78 0.87 -2.92
C LEU A 16 -4.82 0.06 -1.61
N PHE A 17 -3.80 -0.76 -1.34
CA PHE A 17 -3.72 -1.52 -0.09
C PHE A 17 -3.62 -0.61 1.14
N LEU A 18 -2.88 0.50 1.05
CA LEU A 18 -2.83 1.49 2.13
C LEU A 18 -4.19 2.16 2.36
N ILE A 19 -4.84 2.65 1.31
CA ILE A 19 -6.12 3.37 1.42
C ILE A 19 -7.20 2.43 1.98
N ILE A 20 -7.34 1.24 1.39
CA ILE A 20 -8.37 0.28 1.83
C ILE A 20 -8.05 -0.24 3.23
N GLY A 21 -6.78 -0.51 3.52
CA GLY A 21 -6.34 -0.95 4.85
C GLY A 21 -6.65 0.08 5.93
N LEU A 22 -6.30 1.35 5.71
CA LEU A 22 -6.58 2.46 6.64
C LEU A 22 -8.08 2.72 6.78
N MET A 23 -8.84 2.66 5.69
CA MET A 23 -10.30 2.82 5.75
C MET A 23 -10.99 1.72 6.57
N ASN A 24 -10.48 0.49 6.54
CA ASN A 24 -11.06 -0.62 7.30
C ASN A 24 -10.52 -0.74 8.74
N THR A 25 -9.56 0.08 9.16
CA THR A 25 -8.92 -0.02 10.49
C THR A 25 -8.88 1.29 11.27
N VAL A 26 -8.36 2.37 10.66
CA VAL A 26 -8.05 3.64 11.35
C VAL A 26 -9.18 4.65 11.21
N PHE A 27 -9.83 4.71 10.05
CA PHE A 27 -10.86 5.72 9.77
C PHE A 27 -12.28 5.31 10.18
N VAL A 28 -12.48 4.05 10.57
CA VAL A 28 -13.79 3.55 10.99
C VAL A 28 -13.63 2.84 12.32
N LYS A 29 -14.53 3.13 13.27
CA LYS A 29 -14.54 2.43 14.55
C LYS A 29 -14.79 0.95 14.31
N PRO A 30 -14.09 0.04 15.03
CA PRO A 30 -14.27 -1.40 14.86
C PRO A 30 -15.71 -1.86 15.13
N GLU A 31 -16.45 -1.07 15.90
CA GLU A 31 -17.87 -1.20 16.23
C GLU A 31 -18.78 -1.09 14.98
N ASP A 32 -18.42 -0.24 14.01
CA ASP A 32 -19.27 0.08 12.84
C ASP A 32 -19.00 -0.85 11.64
N VAL A 33 -17.80 -1.41 11.53
CA VAL A 33 -17.39 -2.29 10.41
C VAL A 33 -17.54 -3.78 10.74
N GLY A 34 -17.56 -4.14 12.02
CA GLY A 34 -17.52 -5.51 12.50
C GLY A 34 -16.09 -6.09 12.51
N THR A 35 -15.84 -6.96 13.48
CA THR A 35 -14.49 -7.47 13.83
C THR A 35 -13.74 -8.10 12.65
N TRP A 36 -14.46 -8.79 11.76
CA TRP A 36 -13.87 -9.45 10.57
C TRP A 36 -13.25 -8.46 9.58
N LYS A 37 -13.94 -7.34 9.30
CA LYS A 37 -13.43 -6.33 8.35
C LYS A 37 -12.22 -5.59 8.91
N ASN A 38 -12.17 -5.39 10.23
CA ASN A 38 -11.01 -4.81 10.90
C ASN A 38 -9.76 -5.70 10.76
N TYR A 39 -9.89 -7.01 10.98
CA TYR A 39 -8.79 -7.96 10.76
C TYR A 39 -8.33 -8.01 9.29
N LEU A 40 -9.26 -7.96 8.34
CA LEU A 40 -8.93 -7.87 6.92
C LEU A 40 -8.14 -6.58 6.61
N GLY A 41 -8.55 -5.46 7.19
CA GLY A 41 -7.85 -4.18 7.05
C GLY A 41 -6.42 -4.22 7.61
N TYR A 42 -6.20 -4.85 8.77
CA TYR A 42 -4.84 -5.08 9.28
C TYR A 42 -4.01 -5.95 8.33
N GLY A 43 -4.61 -6.99 7.74
CA GLY A 43 -3.94 -7.81 6.72
C GLY A 43 -3.53 -7.00 5.49
N LEU A 44 -4.41 -6.13 5.00
CA LEU A 44 -4.12 -5.23 3.88
C LEU A 44 -3.01 -4.23 4.19
N LEU A 45 -2.97 -3.68 5.42
CA LEU A 45 -1.89 -2.78 5.85
C LEU A 45 -0.54 -3.49 5.90
N ILE A 46 -0.49 -4.72 6.43
CA ILE A 46 0.75 -5.52 6.45
C ILE A 46 1.22 -5.79 5.02
N LEU A 47 0.33 -6.21 4.13
CA LEU A 47 0.67 -6.42 2.71
C LEU A 47 1.18 -5.14 2.05
N ALA A 48 0.57 -3.99 2.35
CA ALA A 48 1.01 -2.71 1.83
C ALA A 48 2.42 -2.34 2.29
N LEU A 49 2.75 -2.59 3.57
CA LEU A 49 4.09 -2.36 4.12
C LEU A 49 5.14 -3.27 3.46
N VAL A 50 4.81 -4.54 3.23
CA VAL A 50 5.68 -5.48 2.53
C VAL A 50 5.91 -5.04 1.09
N ASP A 51 4.85 -4.71 0.34
CA ASP A 51 4.94 -4.25 -1.06
C ASP A 51 5.74 -2.94 -1.16
N ALA A 52 5.53 -2.00 -0.23
CA ALA A 52 6.31 -0.77 -0.11
C ALA A 52 7.80 -1.05 0.16
N PHE A 53 8.10 -1.98 1.07
CA PHE A 53 9.48 -2.38 1.37
C PHE A 53 10.19 -2.95 0.13
N PHE A 54 9.52 -3.82 -0.64
CA PHE A 54 10.08 -4.35 -1.89
C PHE A 54 10.27 -3.26 -2.96
N LEU A 55 9.32 -2.33 -3.10
CA LEU A 55 9.44 -1.18 -4.00
C LEU A 55 10.64 -0.29 -3.65
N ILE A 56 10.79 0.05 -2.37
CA ILE A 56 11.90 0.86 -1.87
C ILE A 56 13.22 0.12 -2.07
N ARG A 57 13.30 -1.16 -1.70
CA ARG A 57 14.49 -2.00 -1.89
C ARG A 57 14.88 -2.14 -3.37
N SER A 58 13.90 -2.25 -4.25
CA SER A 58 14.13 -2.32 -5.71
C SER A 58 14.71 -1.01 -6.23
N LYS A 59 14.12 0.14 -5.85
CA LYS A 59 14.64 1.46 -6.24
C LYS A 59 16.03 1.75 -5.64
N ALA A 60 16.26 1.40 -4.38
CA ALA A 60 17.55 1.59 -3.72
C ALA A 60 18.68 0.74 -4.34
N ARG A 61 18.36 -0.45 -4.88
CA ARG A 61 19.33 -1.26 -5.63
C ARG A 61 19.69 -0.66 -6.99
N ILE A 62 18.74 -0.01 -7.65
CA ILE A 62 19.00 0.67 -8.93
C ILE A 62 19.97 1.85 -8.71
N THR A 63 19.79 2.64 -7.65
CA THR A 63 20.66 3.79 -7.34
C THR A 63 22.08 3.41 -6.88
N LYS A 64 22.29 2.17 -6.39
CA LYS A 64 23.62 1.69 -5.97
C LYS A 64 24.41 0.98 -7.08
N GLY A 65 23.83 0.83 -8.27
CA GLY A 65 24.46 0.18 -9.43
C GLY A 65 24.95 1.15 -10.51
N GLU A 66 24.90 2.46 -10.28
CA GLU A 66 25.57 3.49 -11.09
C GLU A 66 26.90 3.89 -10.44
#